data_AF-A0A078HDT2-F1
#
_entry.id   AF-A0A078HDT2-F1
#
_cell.length_a   1.000
_cell.length_b   1.000
_cell.length_c   1.000
_cell.angle_alpha   90.00
_cell.angle_beta   90.00
_cell.angle_gamma   90.00
#
_symmetry.space_group_name_H-M   'P 1'
#
loop_
_entity.id
_entity.type
_entity.pdbx_description
1 polymer ?
#
loop_
_entity_poly.entity_id
_entity_poly.type
_entity_poly.pdbx_seq_one_letter_code
_entity_poly.pdbx_strand_id
1 'polypeptide(L)'
;MLCRWLGGTWMMMMRMMIMRKSMKLICLSQRDCFIEQIENIRFTGLTNSKIIGITSTNSKLFHMNVLNCKNVTLENIGIDAPPESLNTDGIHIGRSVGVNLIGAKVKTGDDCVSIGDGTENLIVENVECGPGHGIAVGSLGRYPNEQPVRGVTVRKCLIKNTSNGVRIKTWPGSPPGIASNIIFEDITMDNVSTPILIDQEYCPYADCKAGVPSKVKLSDVTFKNIKGTSATKTAVKLICSVGTPCTNVALANINLVHNGPEGPAVGACANMKPVLTGQMIPPACTEIAKPGP
;
A
#
# COMPACT_ATOMS: atom_id res chain seq x y z
N MET A 1 9.20 26.50 18.65
CA MET A 1 7.94 25.92 19.15
C MET A 1 7.07 27.06 19.66
N LEU A 2 5.88 27.27 19.09
CA LEU A 2 4.86 28.11 19.71
C LEU A 2 3.59 27.27 19.80
N CYS A 3 3.28 26.77 21.00
CA CYS A 3 1.93 26.31 21.32
C CYS A 3 1.07 27.55 21.55
N ARG A 4 0.01 27.74 20.75
CA ARG A 4 -0.99 28.77 20.99
C ARG A 4 -2.27 28.09 21.43
N TRP A 5 -2.73 28.45 22.63
CA TRP A 5 -3.95 27.91 23.23
C TRP A 5 -5.15 28.59 22.56
N LEU A 6 -5.94 27.83 21.80
CA LEU A 6 -7.21 28.27 21.25
C LEU A 6 -8.27 27.23 21.63
N GLY A 7 -8.99 27.49 22.72
CA GLY A 7 -10.33 26.94 22.96
C GLY A 7 -10.48 25.41 22.94
N GLY A 8 -9.75 24.70 23.81
CA GLY A 8 -10.10 23.33 24.18
C GLY A 8 -9.56 22.20 23.29
N THR A 9 -8.70 22.50 22.30
CA THR A 9 -7.98 21.47 21.53
C THR A 9 -6.50 21.81 21.41
N TRP A 10 -5.62 20.83 21.64
CA TRP A 10 -4.19 21.00 21.38
C TRP A 10 -3.95 20.99 19.87
N MET A 11 -3.88 22.17 19.26
CA MET A 11 -3.52 22.30 17.85
C MET A 11 -2.02 22.54 17.73
N MET A 12 -1.27 21.49 17.39
CA MET A 12 0.16 21.61 17.12
C MET A 12 0.36 21.99 15.65
N MET A 13 0.50 23.29 15.38
CA MET A 13 0.81 23.80 14.05
C MET A 13 2.33 23.72 13.83
N MET A 14 2.78 22.62 13.22
CA MET A 14 4.20 22.38 12.95
C MET A 14 4.50 22.72 11.48
N ARG A 15 4.90 23.97 11.19
CA ARG A 15 5.60 24.29 9.94
C ARG A 15 7.07 23.87 10.11
N MET A 16 7.37 22.60 9.84
CA MET A 16 8.73 22.09 9.87
C MET A 16 9.32 22.16 8.46
N MET A 17 10.21 23.12 8.23
CA MET A 17 11.05 23.16 7.03
C MET A 17 12.32 22.37 7.36
N ILE A 18 12.39 21.11 6.95
CA ILE A 18 13.59 20.28 7.17
C ILE A 18 14.71 20.80 6.26
N MET A 19 15.75 21.37 6.86
CA MET A 19 16.93 21.86 6.15
C MET A 19 17.79 20.71 5.63
N ARG A 20 18.24 20.86 4.38
CA ARG A 20 19.11 19.94 3.65
C ARG A 20 20.47 19.78 4.36
N LYS A 21 20.85 18.54 4.69
CA LYS A 21 22.24 18.10 4.62
C LYS A 21 22.33 16.97 3.61
N SER A 22 23.01 17.23 2.50
CA SER A 22 23.36 16.22 1.50
C SER A 22 24.39 15.26 2.09
N MET A 23 23.92 14.19 2.72
CA MET A 23 24.76 13.03 3.00
C MET A 23 24.67 12.10 1.79
N LYS A 24 25.78 11.96 1.05
CA LYS A 24 25.98 10.87 0.09
C LYS A 24 26.26 9.61 0.91
N LEU A 25 25.30 8.71 1.04
CA LEU A 25 25.58 7.33 1.41
C LEU A 25 26.02 6.61 0.13
N ILE A 26 27.29 6.22 0.06
CA ILE A 26 27.80 5.33 -0.98
C ILE A 26 27.81 3.94 -0.33
N CYS A 27 26.85 3.09 -0.69
CA CYS A 27 26.87 1.67 -0.33
C CYS A 27 27.67 0.91 -1.38
N LEU A 28 28.84 0.38 -1.00
CA LEU A 28 29.71 -0.40 -1.90
C LEU A 28 29.42 -1.92 -1.85
N SER A 29 28.62 -2.42 -0.89
CA SER A 29 28.09 -3.79 -0.90
C SER A 29 26.91 -3.95 0.08
N GLN A 30 25.94 -4.82 -0.26
CA GLN A 30 24.64 -4.96 0.42
C GLN A 30 24.66 -5.70 1.78
N ARG A 31 25.79 -6.28 2.20
CA ARG A 31 25.80 -7.21 3.36
C ARG A 31 25.97 -6.56 4.74
N ASP A 32 26.48 -5.33 4.81
CA ASP A 32 26.81 -4.67 6.09
C ASP A 32 26.06 -3.35 6.33
N CYS A 33 24.98 -3.11 5.59
CA CYS A 33 24.11 -1.97 5.90
C CYS A 33 23.11 -2.38 6.97
N PHE A 34 23.52 -2.31 8.24
CA PHE A 34 22.59 -2.18 9.36
C PHE A 34 21.91 -0.82 9.25
N ILE A 35 20.91 -0.72 8.38
CA ILE A 35 20.08 0.48 8.28
C ILE A 35 19.05 0.39 9.42
N GLU A 36 19.34 1.06 10.54
CA GLU A 36 18.24 1.59 11.36
C GLU A 36 17.28 2.31 10.40
N GLN A 37 16.00 1.93 10.37
CA GLN A 37 15.03 2.52 9.43
C GLN A 37 15.13 4.05 9.48
N ILE A 38 15.74 4.64 8.45
CA ILE A 38 15.85 6.08 8.33
C ILE A 38 14.48 6.54 7.84
N GLU A 39 13.86 7.46 8.57
CA GLU A 39 12.71 8.16 8.05
C GLU A 39 12.81 9.66 8.30
N ASN A 40 12.12 10.46 7.48
CA ASN A 40 12.06 11.90 7.74
C ASN A 40 11.21 12.20 8.97
N ILE A 41 10.08 11.50 9.14
CA ILE A 41 9.09 11.79 10.19
C ILE A 41 8.56 10.47 10.76
N ARG A 42 8.53 10.35 12.08
CA ARG A 42 7.87 9.24 12.79
C ARG A 42 6.92 9.79 13.85
N PHE A 43 5.69 9.33 13.82
CA PHE A 43 4.69 9.50 14.86
C PHE A 43 4.50 8.16 15.59
N THR A 44 4.79 8.14 16.89
CA THR A 44 4.67 6.92 17.71
C THR A 44 3.79 7.20 18.92
N GLY A 45 2.84 6.30 19.20
CA GLY A 45 2.08 6.37 20.46
C GLY A 45 1.05 7.50 20.55
N LEU A 46 0.77 8.20 19.45
CA LEU A 46 -0.20 9.29 19.47
C LEU A 46 -1.61 8.75 19.68
N THR A 47 -2.37 9.42 20.55
CA THR A 47 -3.77 9.09 20.80
C THR A 47 -4.66 10.33 20.59
N ASN A 48 -5.83 10.17 19.96
CA ASN A 48 -6.82 11.24 19.77
C ASN A 48 -6.22 12.53 19.19
N SER A 49 -5.47 12.39 18.09
CA SER A 49 -4.64 13.47 17.54
C SER A 49 -4.98 13.76 16.08
N LYS A 50 -4.74 15.00 15.66
CA LYS A 50 -4.90 15.43 14.27
C LYS A 50 -3.61 16.08 13.75
N ILE A 51 -3.09 15.58 12.63
CA ILE A 51 -1.86 16.02 11.97
C ILE A 51 -2.27 16.60 10.62
N ILE A 52 -1.93 17.87 10.35
CA ILE A 52 -2.45 18.59 9.18
C ILE A 52 -1.32 19.32 8.45
N GLY A 53 -1.29 19.20 7.12
CA GLY A 53 -0.53 20.11 6.26
C GLY A 53 0.99 19.94 6.32
N ILE A 54 1.47 18.75 6.70
CA ILE A 54 2.91 18.44 6.70
C ILE A 54 3.33 18.03 5.30
N THR A 55 4.45 18.59 4.83
CA THR A 55 5.11 18.17 3.58
C THR A 55 6.49 17.59 3.89
N SER A 56 6.80 16.40 3.36
CA SER A 56 8.10 15.74 3.49
C SER A 56 8.69 15.48 2.11
N THR A 57 9.93 15.94 1.87
CA THR A 57 10.58 15.85 0.55
C THR A 57 11.91 15.12 0.62
N ASN A 58 12.26 14.37 -0.43
CA ASN A 58 13.59 13.75 -0.62
C ASN A 58 14.08 12.94 0.59
N SER A 59 13.23 12.05 1.13
CA SER A 59 13.69 11.14 2.18
C SER A 59 14.74 10.17 1.66
N LYS A 60 15.60 9.69 2.55
CA LYS A 60 16.61 8.66 2.22
C LYS A 60 16.03 7.25 2.19
N LEU A 61 14.89 7.07 2.85
CA LEU A 61 14.07 5.87 2.90
C LEU A 61 12.64 6.37 3.15
N PHE A 62 11.96 5.94 4.21
CA PHE A 62 10.53 6.20 4.40
C PHE A 62 10.30 7.68 4.71
N HIS A 63 9.28 8.30 4.12
CA HIS A 63 8.97 9.70 4.40
C HIS A 63 8.25 9.88 5.73
N MET A 64 7.26 9.03 6.03
CA MET A 64 6.42 9.16 7.23
C MET A 64 6.02 7.80 7.80
N ASN A 65 6.30 7.59 9.07
CA ASN A 65 5.88 6.42 9.85
C ASN A 65 4.79 6.80 10.86
N VAL A 66 3.67 6.09 10.88
CA VAL A 66 2.59 6.17 11.87
C VAL A 66 2.50 4.83 12.58
N LEU A 67 3.05 4.77 13.80
CA LEU A 67 3.26 3.52 14.53
C LEU A 67 2.62 3.57 15.91
N ASN A 68 1.97 2.48 16.34
CA ASN A 68 1.39 2.38 17.69
C ASN A 68 0.42 3.54 18.02
N CYS A 69 -0.28 4.07 17.02
CA CYS A 69 -1.16 5.23 17.17
C CYS A 69 -2.63 4.80 17.32
N LYS A 70 -3.44 5.60 18.01
CA LYS A 70 -4.87 5.35 18.22
C LYS A 70 -5.71 6.58 17.93
N ASN A 71 -6.76 6.46 17.13
CA ASN A 71 -7.67 7.56 16.81
C ASN A 71 -6.91 8.79 16.28
N VAL A 72 -6.11 8.60 15.22
CA VAL A 72 -5.28 9.65 14.62
C VAL A 72 -5.79 10.00 13.23
N THR A 73 -5.97 11.29 12.96
CA THR A 73 -6.31 11.76 11.61
C THR A 73 -5.12 12.52 11.01
N LEU A 74 -4.66 12.08 9.85
CA LEU A 74 -3.69 12.76 8.99
C LEU A 74 -4.45 13.41 7.83
N GLU A 75 -4.30 14.72 7.65
CA GLU A 75 -5.03 15.49 6.65
C GLU A 75 -4.09 16.36 5.81
N ASN A 76 -4.28 16.37 4.50
CA ASN A 76 -3.53 17.22 3.56
C ASN A 76 -2.01 17.04 3.67
N ILE A 77 -1.56 15.78 3.77
CA ILE A 77 -0.14 15.43 3.81
C ILE A 77 0.44 15.47 2.39
N GLY A 78 1.62 16.08 2.24
CA GLY A 78 2.38 16.10 0.99
C GLY A 78 3.66 15.27 1.09
N ILE A 79 3.86 14.35 0.15
CA ILE A 79 5.11 13.59 0.00
C ILE A 79 5.65 13.82 -1.41
N ASP A 80 6.93 14.19 -1.51
CA ASP A 80 7.59 14.47 -2.79
C ASP A 80 9.00 13.86 -2.85
N ALA A 81 9.13 12.81 -3.66
CA ALA A 81 10.41 12.23 -4.07
C ALA A 81 10.35 11.76 -5.53
N PRO A 82 11.48 11.75 -6.24
CA PRO A 82 11.58 11.22 -7.60
C PRO A 82 11.24 9.72 -7.68
N PRO A 83 10.68 9.23 -8.81
CA PRO A 83 10.27 7.83 -8.99
C PRO A 83 11.42 6.82 -8.90
N GLU A 84 12.66 7.23 -9.16
CA GLU A 84 13.86 6.41 -9.06
C GLU A 84 14.40 6.26 -7.62
N SER A 85 13.76 6.93 -6.64
CA SER A 85 14.20 6.92 -5.24
C SER A 85 13.79 5.62 -4.56
N LEU A 86 14.71 4.65 -4.57
CA LEU A 86 14.47 3.32 -4.01
C LEU A 86 14.03 3.38 -2.53
N ASN A 87 13.02 2.59 -2.19
CA ASN A 87 12.54 2.39 -0.82
C ASN A 87 12.10 3.68 -0.10
N THR A 88 11.57 4.64 -0.85
CA THR A 88 11.08 5.91 -0.31
C THR A 88 9.60 5.91 0.07
N ASP A 89 9.11 4.83 0.69
CA ASP A 89 7.70 4.69 1.09
C ASP A 89 7.12 6.01 1.62
N GLY A 90 5.95 6.40 1.10
CA GLY A 90 5.36 7.69 1.41
C GLY A 90 4.86 7.75 2.86
N ILE A 91 3.76 7.06 3.13
CA ILE A 91 3.16 7.01 4.47
C ILE A 91 2.98 5.55 4.86
N HIS A 92 3.80 5.09 5.80
CA HIS A 92 3.68 3.76 6.37
C HIS A 92 2.85 3.80 7.66
N ILE A 93 1.84 2.94 7.75
CA ILE A 93 0.93 2.84 8.90
C ILE A 93 1.03 1.41 9.44
N GLY A 94 1.41 1.26 10.70
CA GLY A 94 1.55 -0.05 11.34
C GLY A 94 1.14 -0.02 12.80
N ARG A 95 0.65 -1.15 13.31
CA ARG A 95 0.27 -1.36 14.72
C ARG A 95 -0.64 -0.24 15.26
N SER A 96 -1.52 0.29 14.43
CA SER A 96 -2.31 1.48 14.73
C SER A 96 -3.79 1.23 14.54
N VAL A 97 -4.63 1.82 15.41
CA VAL A 97 -6.07 1.57 15.44
C VAL A 97 -6.86 2.86 15.24
N GLY A 98 -7.79 2.89 14.29
CA GLY A 98 -8.62 4.08 14.05
C GLY A 98 -7.83 5.22 13.43
N VAL A 99 -7.07 4.93 12.37
CA VAL A 99 -6.32 5.95 11.63
C VAL A 99 -7.12 6.41 10.41
N ASN A 100 -7.20 7.72 10.20
CA ASN A 100 -7.78 8.30 8.99
C ASN A 100 -6.70 9.07 8.23
N LEU A 101 -6.41 8.70 6.98
CA LEU A 101 -5.54 9.44 6.08
C LEU A 101 -6.40 10.06 4.98
N ILE A 102 -6.50 11.39 4.96
CA ILE A 102 -7.45 12.12 4.12
C ILE A 102 -6.72 13.17 3.28
N GLY A 103 -6.94 13.18 1.97
CA GLY A 103 -6.50 14.27 1.10
C GLY A 103 -5.00 14.34 0.86
N ALA A 104 -4.26 13.24 1.03
CA ALA A 104 -2.82 13.22 0.84
C ALA A 104 -2.44 13.23 -0.65
N LYS A 105 -1.29 13.84 -0.95
CA LYS A 105 -0.67 13.81 -2.29
C LYS A 105 0.72 13.22 -2.16
N VAL A 106 0.95 12.08 -2.82
CA VAL A 106 2.15 11.26 -2.62
C VAL A 106 2.84 10.97 -3.93
N LYS A 107 4.10 11.39 -4.03
CA LYS A 107 5.04 11.05 -5.09
C LYS A 107 6.27 10.43 -4.46
N THR A 108 6.64 9.24 -4.91
CA THR A 108 7.71 8.43 -4.31
C THR A 108 8.29 7.46 -5.34
N GLY A 109 9.39 6.78 -4.99
CA GLY A 109 9.89 5.60 -5.72
C GLY A 109 9.45 4.26 -5.12
N ASP A 110 8.63 4.23 -4.06
CA ASP A 110 8.07 2.98 -3.49
C ASP A 110 6.57 3.11 -3.17
N ASP A 111 6.02 2.35 -2.21
CA ASP A 111 4.59 2.40 -1.87
C ASP A 111 4.17 3.82 -1.46
N CYS A 112 3.09 4.35 -2.04
CA CYS A 112 2.51 5.63 -1.64
C CYS A 112 2.00 5.56 -0.19
N VAL A 113 1.27 4.48 0.10
CA VAL A 113 0.79 4.15 1.43
C VAL A 113 1.05 2.66 1.63
N SER A 114 1.85 2.31 2.64
CA SER A 114 2.11 0.92 3.03
C SER A 114 1.46 0.63 4.39
N ILE A 115 0.74 -0.48 4.49
CA ILE A 115 -0.07 -0.84 5.66
C ILE A 115 0.53 -2.09 6.28
N GLY A 116 1.21 -1.92 7.41
CA GLY A 116 1.85 -2.99 8.17
C GLY A 116 0.89 -3.72 9.10
N ASP A 117 1.45 -4.73 9.77
CA ASP A 117 0.78 -5.58 10.75
C ASP A 117 0.12 -4.78 11.89
N GLY A 118 -0.90 -5.36 12.54
CA GLY A 118 -1.59 -4.74 13.67
C GLY A 118 -2.39 -3.48 13.34
N THR A 119 -2.58 -3.17 12.05
CA THR A 119 -3.41 -2.04 11.64
C THR A 119 -4.88 -2.42 11.67
N GLU A 120 -5.69 -1.67 12.42
CA GLU A 120 -7.13 -1.92 12.53
C GLU A 120 -7.95 -0.64 12.29
N ASN A 121 -9.07 -0.75 11.59
CA ASN A 121 -9.98 0.38 11.34
C ASN A 121 -9.25 1.58 10.69
N LEU A 122 -8.62 1.33 9.54
CA LEU A 122 -7.92 2.34 8.76
C LEU A 122 -8.81 2.84 7.62
N ILE A 123 -8.92 4.16 7.48
CA ILE A 123 -9.50 4.81 6.30
C ILE A 123 -8.40 5.56 5.55
N VAL A 124 -8.25 5.27 4.26
CA VAL A 124 -7.45 6.05 3.31
C VAL A 124 -8.43 6.63 2.29
N GLU A 125 -8.64 7.94 2.31
CA GLU A 125 -9.65 8.60 1.48
C GLU A 125 -9.09 9.80 0.72
N ASN A 126 -9.49 9.95 -0.54
CA ASN A 126 -9.15 11.11 -1.37
C ASN A 126 -7.63 11.30 -1.51
N VAL A 127 -6.89 10.20 -1.66
CA VAL A 127 -5.43 10.24 -1.86
C VAL A 127 -5.08 10.26 -3.35
N GLU A 128 -4.20 11.17 -3.73
CA GLU A 128 -3.55 11.19 -5.04
C GLU A 128 -2.17 10.55 -4.91
N CYS A 129 -2.00 9.38 -5.51
CA CYS A 129 -0.78 8.56 -5.45
C CYS A 129 -0.18 8.47 -6.85
N GLY A 130 1.08 8.86 -7.01
CA GLY A 130 1.76 8.70 -8.28
C GLY A 130 2.78 9.78 -8.62
N PRO A 131 4.02 9.41 -9.00
CA PRO A 131 4.51 8.03 -9.24
C PRO A 131 4.80 7.23 -7.95
N GLY A 132 5.10 5.93 -8.09
CA GLY A 132 5.42 5.02 -6.97
C GLY A 132 4.94 3.57 -7.20
N HIS A 133 4.71 2.82 -6.12
CA HIS A 133 4.25 1.41 -6.14
C HIS A 133 2.77 1.22 -5.79
N GLY A 134 2.02 2.30 -5.59
CA GLY A 134 0.59 2.25 -5.28
C GLY A 134 0.28 2.22 -3.79
N ILE A 135 -0.90 1.72 -3.44
CA ILE A 135 -1.35 1.56 -2.05
C ILE A 135 -1.32 0.07 -1.72
N ALA A 136 -0.54 -0.30 -0.70
CA ALA A 136 -0.27 -1.70 -0.40
C ALA A 136 -0.63 -2.08 1.04
N VAL A 137 -1.35 -3.20 1.19
CA VAL A 137 -1.41 -3.95 2.45
C VAL A 137 -0.26 -4.94 2.47
N GLY A 138 0.58 -4.82 3.49
CA GLY A 138 1.77 -5.61 3.71
C GLY A 138 3.08 -4.90 3.32
N SER A 139 4.19 -5.64 3.24
CA SER A 139 4.23 -7.10 3.25
C SER A 139 3.86 -7.71 4.60
N LEU A 140 3.01 -8.73 4.60
CA LEU A 140 2.62 -9.49 5.80
C LEU A 140 3.26 -10.89 5.80
N GLY A 141 3.48 -11.45 6.99
CA GLY A 141 4.02 -12.77 7.19
C GLY A 141 5.56 -12.85 7.10
N ARG A 142 6.26 -11.72 7.23
CA ARG A 142 7.73 -11.71 7.26
C ARG A 142 8.25 -12.12 8.63
N TYR A 143 7.62 -11.63 9.68
CA TYR A 143 8.06 -11.78 11.06
C TYR A 143 7.13 -12.72 11.85
N PRO A 144 7.66 -13.42 12.86
CA PRO A 144 6.81 -14.13 13.81
C PRO A 144 5.97 -13.14 14.62
N ASN A 145 4.77 -13.57 15.03
CA ASN A 145 3.87 -12.82 15.91
C ASN A 145 3.36 -11.47 15.35
N GLU A 146 3.39 -11.29 14.03
CA GLU A 146 2.69 -10.17 13.38
C GLU A 146 1.22 -10.13 13.79
N GLN A 147 0.74 -8.94 14.12
CA GLN A 147 -0.64 -8.74 14.55
C GLN A 147 -1.60 -8.68 13.35
N PRO A 148 -2.88 -9.07 13.51
CA PRO A 148 -3.84 -9.03 12.42
C PRO A 148 -4.00 -7.65 11.78
N VAL A 149 -4.22 -7.61 10.47
CA VAL A 149 -4.70 -6.41 9.77
C VAL A 149 -6.20 -6.57 9.53
N ARG A 150 -7.02 -5.63 10.01
CA ARG A 150 -8.48 -5.73 9.86
C ARG A 150 -9.19 -4.40 9.65
N GLY A 151 -10.24 -4.38 8.81
CA GLY A 151 -11.05 -3.18 8.63
C GLY A 151 -10.27 -2.05 7.96
N VAL A 152 -9.70 -2.34 6.79
CA VAL A 152 -9.01 -1.34 5.97
C VAL A 152 -9.95 -0.90 4.85
N THR A 153 -10.19 0.39 4.72
CA THR A 153 -10.95 0.97 3.60
C THR A 153 -10.11 1.99 2.87
N VAL A 154 -9.84 1.74 1.59
CA VAL A 154 -9.18 2.68 0.68
C VAL A 154 -10.21 3.13 -0.35
N ARG A 155 -10.49 4.43 -0.41
CA ARG A 155 -11.55 4.93 -1.29
C ARG A 155 -11.33 6.30 -1.90
N LYS A 156 -11.98 6.54 -3.04
CA LYS A 156 -11.94 7.84 -3.76
C LYS A 156 -10.52 8.28 -4.11
N CYS A 157 -9.64 7.32 -4.42
CA CYS A 157 -8.24 7.62 -4.71
C CYS A 157 -8.00 7.75 -6.22
N LEU A 158 -7.05 8.61 -6.59
CA LEU A 158 -6.45 8.64 -7.92
C LEU A 158 -5.06 8.01 -7.82
N ILE A 159 -4.83 6.92 -8.56
CA ILE A 159 -3.53 6.27 -8.62
C ILE A 159 -3.01 6.37 -10.04
N LYS A 160 -1.84 6.99 -10.22
CA LYS A 160 -1.32 7.32 -11.55
C LYS A 160 0.17 7.04 -11.73
N ASN A 161 0.57 6.52 -12.88
CA ASN A 161 1.97 6.25 -13.22
C ASN A 161 2.71 5.45 -12.13
N THR A 162 2.05 4.45 -11.55
CA THR A 162 2.60 3.57 -10.53
C THR A 162 2.78 2.15 -11.06
N SER A 163 3.68 1.38 -10.44
CA SER A 163 3.85 -0.03 -10.79
C SER A 163 2.65 -0.90 -10.37
N ASN A 164 1.93 -0.52 -9.32
CA ASN A 164 0.69 -1.17 -8.90
C ASN A 164 -0.37 -0.15 -8.51
N GLY A 165 -1.64 -0.54 -8.57
CA GLY A 165 -2.74 0.28 -8.07
C GLY A 165 -2.95 0.00 -6.60
N VAL A 166 -3.86 -0.92 -6.31
CA VAL A 166 -4.09 -1.46 -4.97
C VAL A 166 -3.56 -2.87 -4.87
N ARG A 167 -2.79 -3.14 -3.82
CA ARG A 167 -2.02 -4.38 -3.66
C ARG A 167 -2.18 -4.98 -2.28
N ILE A 168 -2.27 -6.30 -2.19
CA ILE A 168 -2.04 -7.07 -0.95
C ILE A 168 -0.87 -8.00 -1.20
N LYS A 169 0.18 -7.93 -0.35
CA LYS A 169 1.40 -8.73 -0.49
C LYS A 169 1.71 -9.53 0.78
N THR A 170 1.88 -10.86 0.66
CA THR A 170 2.25 -11.73 1.78
C THR A 170 3.41 -12.65 1.42
N TRP A 171 4.32 -12.90 2.36
CA TRP A 171 5.52 -13.69 2.13
C TRP A 171 5.24 -15.19 1.97
N PRO A 172 5.92 -15.89 1.05
CA PRO A 172 5.92 -17.34 1.01
C PRO A 172 6.63 -17.92 2.25
N GLY A 173 6.16 -19.07 2.72
CA GLY A 173 6.70 -19.73 3.91
C GLY A 173 6.51 -18.94 5.22
N SER A 174 5.55 -18.03 5.25
CA SER A 174 5.26 -17.18 6.41
C SER A 174 4.86 -17.99 7.66
N PRO A 175 5.05 -17.42 8.87
CA PRO A 175 4.24 -17.77 10.03
C PRO A 175 2.73 -17.56 9.75
N PRO A 176 1.83 -18.19 10.53
CA PRO A 176 0.40 -17.90 10.44
C PRO A 176 0.11 -16.43 10.71
N GLY A 177 -0.79 -15.83 9.93
CA GLY A 177 -1.21 -14.43 10.06
C GLY A 177 -2.61 -14.22 9.50
N ILE A 178 -3.20 -13.04 9.72
CA ILE A 178 -4.56 -12.72 9.28
C ILE A 178 -4.61 -11.32 8.66
N ALA A 179 -5.20 -11.21 7.47
CA ALA A 179 -5.67 -9.94 6.92
C ALA A 179 -7.13 -10.11 6.47
N SER A 180 -8.03 -9.27 6.99
CA SER A 180 -9.47 -9.43 6.76
C SER A 180 -10.23 -8.12 6.67
N ASN A 181 -11.42 -8.14 6.07
CA ASN A 181 -12.29 -6.96 5.93
C ASN A 181 -11.54 -5.78 5.28
N ILE A 182 -11.07 -5.99 4.05
CA ILE A 182 -10.31 -5.01 3.27
C ILE A 182 -11.14 -4.56 2.08
N ILE A 183 -11.36 -3.26 1.95
CA ILE A 183 -12.19 -2.68 0.90
C ILE A 183 -11.35 -1.67 0.11
N PHE A 184 -11.30 -1.86 -1.20
CA PHE A 184 -10.78 -0.90 -2.17
C PHE A 184 -11.95 -0.46 -3.05
N GLU A 185 -12.40 0.80 -2.93
CA GLU A 185 -13.58 1.26 -3.64
C GLU A 185 -13.46 2.65 -4.29
N ASP A 186 -14.15 2.86 -5.40
CA ASP A 186 -14.20 4.16 -6.10
C ASP A 186 -12.80 4.70 -6.45
N ILE A 187 -11.96 3.85 -7.06
CA ILE A 187 -10.57 4.19 -7.39
C ILE A 187 -10.43 4.44 -8.90
N THR A 188 -9.78 5.54 -9.25
CA THR A 188 -9.42 5.85 -10.63
C THR A 188 -7.94 5.53 -10.85
N MET A 189 -7.67 4.75 -11.90
CA MET A 189 -6.34 4.33 -12.32
C MET A 189 -5.94 5.11 -13.58
N ASP A 190 -4.74 5.65 -13.62
CA ASP A 190 -4.20 6.34 -14.79
C ASP A 190 -2.79 5.84 -15.10
N ASN A 191 -2.67 5.02 -16.14
CA ASN A 191 -1.38 4.47 -16.57
C ASN A 191 -0.68 3.68 -15.44
N VAL A 192 -1.41 2.75 -14.82
CA VAL A 192 -0.91 1.92 -13.71
C VAL A 192 -0.54 0.53 -14.21
N SER A 193 0.67 0.03 -13.92
CA SER A 193 1.14 -1.25 -14.51
C SER A 193 0.27 -2.44 -14.10
N THR A 194 0.09 -2.70 -12.80
CA THR A 194 -0.89 -3.71 -12.30
C THR A 194 -1.91 -3.05 -11.36
N PRO A 195 -3.06 -2.56 -11.86
CA PRO A 195 -4.08 -1.88 -11.07
C PRO A 195 -4.61 -2.66 -9.85
N ILE A 196 -4.89 -3.95 -9.98
CA ILE A 196 -5.42 -4.77 -8.89
C ILE A 196 -4.50 -5.98 -8.69
N LEU A 197 -3.90 -6.10 -7.50
CA LEU A 197 -2.96 -7.18 -7.20
C LEU A 197 -3.22 -7.82 -5.83
N ILE A 198 -3.38 -9.14 -5.81
CA ILE A 198 -3.11 -9.97 -4.63
C ILE A 198 -1.91 -10.84 -4.97
N ASP A 199 -0.89 -10.81 -4.12
CA ASP A 199 0.33 -11.59 -4.28
C ASP A 199 0.70 -12.28 -2.96
N GLN A 200 0.27 -13.54 -2.82
CA GLN A 200 0.68 -14.39 -1.70
C GLN A 200 2.00 -15.14 -1.93
N GLU A 201 2.73 -14.80 -3.00
CA GLU A 201 4.07 -15.32 -3.31
C GLU A 201 5.12 -14.19 -3.34
N TYR A 202 4.82 -13.07 -2.67
CA TYR A 202 5.66 -11.87 -2.68
C TYR A 202 7.09 -12.16 -2.18
N CYS A 203 8.04 -12.04 -3.10
CA CYS A 203 9.45 -12.35 -2.87
C CYS A 203 10.34 -11.29 -3.57
N PRO A 204 10.45 -10.07 -3.00
CA PRO A 204 11.14 -8.96 -3.66
C PRO A 204 12.67 -9.12 -3.72
N TYR A 205 13.21 -10.09 -2.99
CA TYR A 205 14.63 -10.41 -2.91
C TYR A 205 14.81 -11.92 -2.91
N ALA A 206 16.00 -12.41 -3.27
CA ALA A 206 16.30 -13.85 -3.30
C ALA A 206 16.26 -14.55 -1.93
N ASP A 207 16.08 -13.81 -0.83
CA ASP A 207 15.98 -14.35 0.53
C ASP A 207 14.51 -14.57 0.94
N CYS A 208 13.85 -15.49 0.24
CA CYS A 208 12.49 -15.92 0.55
C CYS A 208 12.39 -17.44 0.38
N LYS A 209 11.39 -18.05 1.01
CA LYS A 209 11.10 -19.49 0.86
C LYS A 209 10.20 -19.73 -0.34
N ALA A 210 10.67 -19.34 -1.54
CA ALA A 210 9.91 -19.49 -2.78
C ALA A 210 9.36 -20.91 -2.95
N GLY A 211 8.12 -21.04 -3.43
CA GLY A 211 7.41 -22.31 -3.55
C GLY A 211 6.85 -22.88 -2.24
N VAL A 212 7.21 -22.33 -1.07
CA VAL A 212 6.55 -22.66 0.20
C VAL A 212 5.32 -21.77 0.36
N PRO A 213 4.11 -22.32 0.53
CA PRO A 213 2.89 -21.51 0.57
C PRO A 213 2.89 -20.51 1.73
N SER A 214 2.38 -19.29 1.48
CA SER A 214 2.05 -18.34 2.54
C SER A 214 0.98 -18.92 3.47
N LYS A 215 1.13 -18.69 4.77
CA LYS A 215 0.16 -19.06 5.82
C LYS A 215 -0.66 -17.86 6.32
N VAL A 216 -0.55 -16.71 5.67
CA VAL A 216 -1.40 -15.55 5.97
C VAL A 216 -2.79 -15.81 5.39
N LYS A 217 -3.80 -15.90 6.25
CA LYS A 217 -5.20 -16.05 5.84
C LYS A 217 -5.73 -14.70 5.37
N LEU A 218 -6.09 -14.61 4.09
CA LEU A 218 -6.79 -13.48 3.50
C LEU A 218 -8.29 -13.80 3.41
N SER A 219 -9.13 -12.96 4.00
CA SER A 219 -10.59 -13.08 3.86
C SER A 219 -11.30 -11.75 3.66
N ASP A 220 -12.47 -11.77 3.04
CA ASP A 220 -13.38 -10.63 2.97
C ASP A 220 -12.71 -9.39 2.35
N VAL A 221 -12.16 -9.61 1.14
CA VAL A 221 -11.48 -8.58 0.36
C VAL A 221 -12.39 -8.15 -0.78
N THR A 222 -12.72 -6.86 -0.85
CA THR A 222 -13.60 -6.33 -1.89
C THR A 222 -12.86 -5.28 -2.72
N PHE A 223 -12.89 -5.44 -4.03
CA PHE A 223 -12.51 -4.43 -5.01
C PHE A 223 -13.77 -3.97 -5.73
N LYS A 224 -14.10 -2.69 -5.65
CA LYS A 224 -15.38 -2.18 -6.14
C LYS A 224 -15.24 -0.86 -6.90
N ASN A 225 -15.95 -0.69 -8.01
CA ASN A 225 -15.99 0.56 -8.77
C ASN A 225 -14.57 1.08 -9.12
N ILE A 226 -13.69 0.19 -9.57
CA ILE A 226 -12.32 0.55 -9.96
C ILE A 226 -12.27 0.71 -11.48
N LYS A 227 -11.83 1.88 -11.95
CA LYS A 227 -11.85 2.21 -13.37
C LYS A 227 -10.59 2.91 -13.84
N GLY A 228 -10.33 2.89 -15.15
CA GLY A 228 -9.30 3.68 -15.80
C GLY A 228 -8.35 2.86 -16.66
N THR A 229 -7.07 3.25 -16.72
CA THR A 229 -6.10 2.69 -17.67
C THR A 229 -5.00 1.90 -16.98
N SER A 230 -4.64 0.77 -17.58
CA SER A 230 -3.48 -0.03 -17.19
C SER A 230 -2.32 0.17 -18.16
N ALA A 231 -1.11 0.30 -17.62
CA ALA A 231 0.12 0.44 -18.40
C ALA A 231 0.64 -0.89 -18.95
N THR A 232 0.19 -2.03 -18.41
CA THR A 232 0.55 -3.36 -18.92
C THR A 232 -0.71 -4.15 -19.27
N LYS A 233 -0.56 -5.24 -20.03
CA LYS A 233 -1.68 -6.11 -20.38
C LYS A 233 -2.41 -6.68 -19.17
N THR A 234 -1.70 -7.11 -18.13
CA THR A 234 -2.30 -7.76 -16.95
C THR A 234 -2.83 -6.73 -15.96
N ALA A 235 -4.11 -6.38 -16.07
CA ALA A 235 -4.70 -5.33 -15.25
C ALA A 235 -5.21 -5.83 -13.87
N VAL A 236 -5.62 -7.10 -13.81
CA VAL A 236 -6.08 -7.76 -12.58
C VAL A 236 -5.25 -9.01 -12.39
N LYS A 237 -4.54 -9.13 -11.26
CA LYS A 237 -3.67 -10.27 -10.96
C LYS A 237 -3.92 -10.77 -9.55
N LEU A 238 -4.48 -11.98 -9.41
CA LEU A 238 -4.87 -12.53 -8.11
C LEU A 238 -4.17 -13.87 -7.87
N ILE A 239 -3.12 -13.87 -7.06
CA ILE A 239 -2.35 -15.06 -6.68
C ILE A 239 -2.61 -15.36 -5.21
N CYS A 240 -3.39 -16.40 -4.95
CA CYS A 240 -3.62 -16.88 -3.59
C CYS A 240 -2.74 -18.09 -3.28
N SER A 241 -2.47 -18.28 -1.99
CA SER A 241 -1.68 -19.39 -1.48
C SER A 241 -2.42 -20.71 -1.67
N VAL A 242 -1.74 -21.71 -2.22
CA VAL A 242 -2.28 -23.09 -2.29
C VAL A 242 -2.52 -23.69 -0.91
N GLY A 243 -1.70 -23.32 0.09
CA GLY A 243 -1.78 -23.86 1.45
C GLY A 243 -2.73 -23.10 2.37
N THR A 244 -3.08 -21.86 2.01
CA THR A 244 -4.06 -21.05 2.74
C THR A 244 -4.83 -20.17 1.73
N PRO A 245 -5.76 -20.78 0.97
CA PRO A 245 -6.48 -20.06 -0.09
C PRO A 245 -7.24 -18.85 0.42
N CYS A 246 -7.29 -17.79 -0.39
CA CYS A 246 -8.11 -16.62 -0.09
C CYS A 246 -9.59 -17.00 -0.02
N THR A 247 -10.33 -16.40 0.92
CA THR A 247 -11.77 -16.63 1.10
C THR A 247 -12.55 -15.34 0.85
N ASN A 248 -13.69 -15.41 0.16
CA ASN A 248 -14.56 -14.25 -0.05
C ASN A 248 -13.84 -13.02 -0.65
N VAL A 249 -13.13 -13.23 -1.77
CA VAL A 249 -12.56 -12.14 -2.57
C VAL A 249 -13.58 -11.74 -3.63
N ALA A 250 -14.01 -10.49 -3.64
CA ALA A 250 -15.02 -9.97 -4.55
C ALA A 250 -14.46 -8.89 -5.49
N LEU A 251 -14.84 -8.97 -6.76
CA LEU A 251 -14.63 -7.94 -7.77
C LEU A 251 -16.00 -7.43 -8.23
N ALA A 252 -16.26 -6.14 -8.08
CA ALA A 252 -17.52 -5.53 -8.45
C ALA A 252 -17.34 -4.26 -9.29
N ASN A 253 -17.96 -4.18 -10.46
CA ASN A 253 -17.89 -3.01 -11.35
C ASN A 253 -16.44 -2.58 -11.64
N ILE A 254 -15.67 -3.46 -12.25
CA ILE A 254 -14.28 -3.19 -12.67
C ILE A 254 -14.29 -2.79 -14.15
N ASN A 255 -13.62 -1.68 -14.47
CA ASN A 255 -13.46 -1.19 -15.85
C ASN A 255 -12.05 -0.64 -16.09
N LEU A 256 -11.12 -1.56 -16.36
CA LEU A 256 -9.72 -1.29 -16.61
C LEU A 256 -9.39 -1.62 -18.07
N VAL A 257 -8.83 -0.65 -18.78
CA VAL A 257 -8.47 -0.81 -20.20
C VAL A 257 -6.97 -0.70 -20.38
N HIS A 258 -6.41 -1.54 -21.25
CA HIS A 258 -5.04 -1.42 -21.72
C HIS A 258 -5.11 -1.14 -23.23
N ASN A 259 -4.43 -0.07 -23.65
CA ASN A 259 -4.39 0.37 -25.05
C ASN A 259 -2.98 0.21 -25.65
N GLY A 260 -2.11 -0.56 -24.98
CA GLY A 260 -0.75 -0.80 -25.45
C GLY A 260 -0.69 -1.83 -26.58
N PRO A 261 0.51 -2.04 -27.17
CA PRO A 261 0.70 -2.96 -28.29
C PRO A 261 0.44 -4.43 -27.94
N GLU A 262 0.40 -4.78 -26.65
CA GLU A 262 0.15 -6.13 -26.15
C GLU A 262 -1.33 -6.55 -26.22
N GLY A 263 -2.21 -5.62 -26.62
CA GLY A 263 -3.65 -5.85 -26.80
C GLY A 263 -4.50 -5.35 -25.63
N PRO A 264 -5.77 -5.77 -25.53
CA PRO A 264 -6.65 -5.35 -24.44
C PRO A 264 -6.19 -5.92 -23.09
N ALA A 265 -6.64 -5.27 -22.01
CA ALA A 265 -6.36 -5.72 -20.65
C ALA A 265 -6.88 -7.14 -20.40
N VAL A 266 -6.21 -7.88 -19.51
CA VAL A 266 -6.61 -9.22 -19.08
C VAL A 266 -6.62 -9.35 -17.57
N GLY A 267 -7.42 -10.29 -17.07
CA GLY A 267 -7.39 -10.74 -15.69
C GLY A 267 -6.67 -12.09 -15.58
N ALA A 268 -5.71 -12.21 -14.67
CA ALA A 268 -4.98 -13.44 -14.41
C ALA A 268 -5.18 -13.89 -12.96
N CYS A 269 -5.43 -15.18 -12.74
CA CYS A 269 -5.63 -15.73 -11.39
C CYS A 269 -4.87 -17.03 -11.17
N ALA A 270 -4.51 -17.30 -9.91
CA ALA A 270 -3.94 -18.56 -9.46
C ALA A 270 -4.53 -18.95 -8.10
N ASN A 271 -4.96 -20.21 -7.99
CA ASN A 271 -5.47 -20.83 -6.76
C ASN A 271 -6.69 -20.14 -6.13
N MET A 272 -7.46 -19.40 -6.93
CA MET A 272 -8.65 -18.71 -6.44
C MET A 272 -9.65 -18.43 -7.56
N LYS A 273 -10.92 -18.24 -7.18
CA LYS A 273 -11.99 -17.75 -8.04
C LYS A 273 -12.72 -16.61 -7.32
N PRO A 274 -12.73 -15.39 -7.85
CA PRO A 274 -13.37 -14.27 -7.19
C PRO A 274 -14.89 -14.35 -7.36
N VAL A 275 -15.62 -13.76 -6.42
CA VAL A 275 -17.04 -13.46 -6.57
C VAL A 275 -17.15 -12.24 -7.49
N LEU A 276 -17.86 -12.37 -8.61
CA LEU A 276 -18.01 -11.30 -9.60
C LEU A 276 -19.39 -10.68 -9.50
N THR A 277 -19.49 -9.35 -9.58
CA THR A 277 -20.78 -8.64 -9.60
C THR A 277 -20.72 -7.41 -10.51
N GLY A 278 -21.74 -7.21 -11.33
CA GLY A 278 -21.80 -6.06 -12.25
C GLY A 278 -20.77 -6.16 -13.39
N GLN A 279 -20.30 -5.00 -13.86
CA GLN A 279 -19.40 -4.94 -15.02
C GLN A 279 -18.00 -5.48 -14.67
N MET A 280 -17.43 -6.28 -15.57
CA MET A 280 -16.06 -6.80 -15.48
C MET A 280 -15.34 -6.62 -16.81
N ILE A 281 -14.61 -5.51 -16.91
CA ILE A 281 -13.66 -5.24 -17.99
C ILE A 281 -12.29 -5.00 -17.32
N PRO A 282 -11.27 -5.82 -17.58
CA PRO A 282 -11.34 -7.05 -18.35
C PRO A 282 -12.12 -8.15 -17.60
N PRO A 283 -12.54 -9.24 -18.28
CA PRO A 283 -13.02 -10.43 -17.59
C PRO A 283 -11.96 -10.94 -16.61
N ALA A 284 -12.38 -11.32 -15.40
CA ALA A 284 -11.47 -11.85 -14.39
C ALA A 284 -10.99 -13.26 -14.76
N CYS A 285 -9.74 -13.58 -14.41
CA CYS A 285 -9.18 -14.93 -14.48
C CYS A 285 -9.21 -15.60 -15.87
N THR A 286 -9.01 -14.84 -16.95
CA THR A 286 -8.85 -15.37 -18.32
C THR A 286 -7.48 -15.99 -18.57
N GLU A 287 -6.48 -15.61 -17.77
CA GLU A 287 -5.12 -16.15 -17.84
C GLU A 287 -4.69 -16.77 -16.50
N ILE A 288 -3.66 -17.61 -16.53
CA ILE A 288 -3.04 -18.16 -15.32
C ILE A 288 -2.04 -17.13 -14.79
N ALA A 289 -2.24 -16.66 -13.56
CA ALA A 289 -1.30 -15.75 -12.93
C ALA A 289 0.01 -16.47 -12.58
N LYS A 290 1.13 -15.82 -12.87
CA LYS A 290 2.48 -16.23 -12.45
C LYS A 290 3.02 -15.23 -11.43
N PRO A 291 3.76 -15.66 -10.40
CA PRO A 291 4.45 -14.76 -9.49
C PRO A 291 5.29 -13.74 -10.26
N GLY A 292 5.42 -12.53 -9.71
CA GLY A 292 6.38 -11.56 -10.24
C GLY A 292 7.82 -12.03 -9.99
N PRO A 293 8.80 -11.53 -10.76
CA PRO A 293 10.19 -11.57 -10.31
C PRO A 293 10.38 -10.80 -8.99
#